data_AF-A0A8J7WQV3-F1
#
_entry.id   AF-A0A8J7WQV3-F1
#
_cell.length_a   1.000
_cell.length_b   1.000
_cell.length_c   1.000
_cell.angle_alpha   90.00
_cell.angle_beta   90.00
_cell.angle_gamma   90.00
#
_symmetry.space_group_name_H-M   'P 1'
#
loop_
_entity.id
_entity.type
_entity.pdbx_description
1 polymer ?
#
loop_
_entity_poly.entity_id
_entity_poly.type
_entity_poly.pdbx_seq_one_letter_code
_entity_poly.pdbx_strand_id
1 'polypeptide(L)'
;MSGKSHAQCRPAIPAHERQIFQFGALSFDVEEAHRLLRETPRLACRLPVDAWARLYGLDDNPASLIAPAPNFDRAYAMRTDLSRPVILALLATDDGIGNPILIDGCHRLYKAYRERVPDLPAFQLTISETRAIRIL
;
A
#
# COMPACT_ATOMS: atom_id res chain seq x y z
N MET A 1 33.57 -21.30 -42.00
CA MET A 1 32.37 -21.45 -41.17
C MET A 1 32.48 -20.44 -40.03
N SER A 2 31.85 -19.26 -40.15
CA SER A 2 31.86 -18.23 -39.08
C SER A 2 30.43 -18.03 -38.61
N GLY A 3 30.18 -18.46 -37.37
CA GLY A 3 28.88 -18.35 -36.71
C GLY A 3 28.55 -16.90 -36.38
N LYS A 4 27.32 -16.48 -36.69
CA LYS A 4 26.77 -15.20 -36.28
C LYS A 4 26.33 -15.30 -34.82
N SER A 5 26.83 -14.39 -33.99
CA SER A 5 26.31 -14.18 -32.63
C SER A 5 24.94 -13.50 -32.74
N HIS A 6 23.89 -14.17 -32.28
CA HIS A 6 22.56 -13.57 -32.13
C HIS A 6 22.49 -12.88 -30.77
N ALA A 7 22.34 -11.56 -30.77
CA ALA A 7 21.93 -10.84 -29.57
C ALA A 7 20.50 -11.28 -29.21
N GLN A 8 20.37 -12.13 -28.20
CA GLN A 8 19.07 -12.40 -27.58
C GLN A 8 18.70 -11.17 -26.75
N CYS A 9 17.79 -10.35 -27.26
CA CYS A 9 17.02 -9.45 -26.41
C CYS A 9 16.34 -10.32 -25.35
N ARG A 10 16.70 -10.11 -24.07
CA ARG A 10 15.91 -10.64 -22.95
C ARG A 10 14.46 -10.20 -23.19
N PRO A 11 13.45 -11.10 -23.08
CA PRO A 11 12.08 -10.65 -23.08
C PRO A 11 11.95 -9.58 -22.00
N ALA A 12 11.39 -8.42 -22.37
CA ALA A 12 11.08 -7.39 -21.41
C ALA A 12 10.26 -8.05 -20.30
N ILE A 13 10.75 -7.99 -19.07
CA ILE A 13 9.94 -8.32 -17.90
C ILE A 13 8.68 -7.49 -18.06
N PRO A 14 7.47 -8.08 -18.05
CA PRO A 14 6.25 -7.30 -18.12
C PRO A 14 6.36 -6.19 -17.09
N ALA A 15 6.24 -4.93 -17.52
CA ALA A 15 6.17 -3.83 -16.57
C ALA A 15 5.08 -4.21 -15.57
N HIS A 16 5.42 -4.26 -14.28
CA HIS A 16 4.43 -4.57 -13.25
C HIS A 16 3.24 -3.65 -13.48
N GLU A 17 2.05 -4.22 -13.61
CA GLU A 17 0.84 -3.44 -13.87
C GLU A 17 0.72 -2.41 -12.74
N ARG A 18 0.71 -1.13 -13.12
CA ARG A 18 0.78 -0.02 -12.16
C ARG A 18 -0.37 -0.15 -11.16
N GLN A 19 -0.06 -0.41 -9.90
CA GLN A 19 -1.07 -0.46 -8.84
C GLN A 19 -1.50 0.96 -8.49
N ILE A 20 -2.79 1.25 -8.66
CA ILE A 20 -3.39 2.54 -8.33
C ILE A 20 -4.28 2.38 -7.10
N PHE A 21 -4.10 3.23 -6.10
CA PHE A 21 -5.00 3.35 -4.97
C PHE A 21 -5.91 4.57 -5.17
N GLN A 22 -7.22 4.41 -4.93
CA GLN A 22 -8.22 5.46 -5.07
C GLN A 22 -8.84 5.80 -3.71
N PHE A 23 -8.97 7.10 -3.42
CA PHE A 23 -9.63 7.62 -2.23
C PHE A 23 -10.44 8.86 -2.58
N GLY A 24 -11.76 8.71 -2.66
CA GLY A 24 -12.63 9.76 -3.20
C GLY A 24 -12.22 10.13 -4.62
N ALA A 25 -11.93 11.41 -4.87
CA ALA A 25 -11.45 11.90 -6.16
C ALA A 25 -9.93 11.73 -6.38
N LEU A 26 -9.18 11.32 -5.35
CA LEU A 26 -7.72 11.25 -5.42
C LEU A 26 -7.26 9.86 -5.91
N SER A 27 -6.23 9.84 -6.74
CA SER A 27 -5.55 8.62 -7.19
C SER A 27 -4.06 8.67 -6.90
N PHE A 28 -3.51 7.58 -6.37
CA PHE A 28 -2.10 7.46 -5.96
C PHE A 28 -1.41 6.30 -6.68
N ASP A 29 -0.20 6.54 -7.18
CA ASP A 29 0.68 5.51 -7.75
C ASP A 29 1.41 4.76 -6.62
N VAL A 30 1.02 3.52 -6.37
CA VAL A 30 1.60 2.69 -5.30
C VAL A 30 3.01 2.22 -5.66
N GLU A 31 3.31 2.03 -6.95
CA GLU A 31 4.67 1.67 -7.39
C GLU A 31 5.64 2.81 -7.16
N GLU A 32 5.19 4.04 -7.40
CA GLU A 32 5.98 5.22 -7.11
C GLU A 32 6.20 5.41 -5.61
N ALA A 33 5.19 5.12 -4.77
CA ALA A 33 5.35 5.10 -3.32
C ALA A 33 6.46 4.12 -2.89
N HIS A 34 6.45 2.91 -3.46
CA HIS A 34 7.51 1.94 -3.23
C HIS A 34 8.88 2.43 -3.73
N ARG A 35 8.95 3.14 -4.87
CA ARG A 35 10.20 3.73 -5.38
C ARG A 35 10.77 4.74 -4.40
N LEU A 36 9.96 5.70 -3.94
CA LEU A 36 10.39 6.71 -2.96
C LEU A 36 10.90 6.09 -1.67
N LEU A 37 10.24 5.04 -1.17
CA LEU A 37 10.66 4.33 0.04
C LEU A 37 11.96 3.54 -0.13
N ARG A 38 12.26 3.05 -1.34
CA ARG A 38 13.57 2.42 -1.65
C ARG A 38 14.70 3.45 -1.73
N GLU A 39 14.41 4.64 -2.26
CA GLU A 39 15.41 5.71 -2.43
C GLU A 39 15.74 6.42 -1.13
N THR A 40 14.78 6.49 -0.21
CA THR A 40 14.97 7.08 1.12
C THR A 40 14.55 6.06 2.19
N PRO A 41 15.44 5.09 2.53
CA PRO A 41 15.19 4.11 3.56
C PRO A 41 14.90 4.77 4.91
N ARG A 42 13.89 4.26 5.61
CA ARG A 42 13.46 4.78 6.91
C ARG A 42 13.04 3.63 7.81
N LEU A 43 13.02 3.89 9.12
CA LEU A 43 12.47 2.93 10.08
C LEU A 43 10.95 2.83 9.90
N ALA A 44 10.43 1.61 9.98
CA ALA A 44 9.00 1.38 10.00
C ALA A 44 8.43 1.85 11.36
N CYS A 45 7.29 2.53 11.32
CA CYS A 45 6.48 2.77 12.51
C CYS A 45 5.55 1.58 12.79
N ARG A 46 4.90 1.59 13.95
CA ARG A 46 3.90 0.59 14.34
C ARG A 46 2.51 1.11 14.02
N LEU A 47 1.75 0.32 13.27
CA LEU A 47 0.35 0.60 12.93
C LEU A 47 -0.58 -0.24 13.81
N PRO A 48 -1.41 0.37 14.68
CA PRO A 48 -2.30 -0.37 15.57
C PRO A 48 -3.41 -1.05 14.77
N VAL A 49 -3.40 -2.38 14.76
CA VAL A 49 -4.21 -3.18 13.83
C VAL A 49 -5.71 -3.01 14.06
N ASP A 50 -6.19 -3.07 15.31
CA ASP A 50 -7.63 -3.00 15.59
C ASP A 50 -8.26 -1.67 15.18
N ALA A 51 -7.56 -0.55 15.45
CA ALA A 51 -8.04 0.78 15.09
C ALA A 51 -8.17 0.94 13.57
N TRP A 52 -7.18 0.45 12.82
CA TRP A 52 -7.17 0.52 11.37
C TRP A 52 -8.12 -0.48 10.74
N ALA A 53 -8.24 -1.69 11.27
CA ALA A 53 -9.20 -2.69 10.80
C ALA A 53 -10.64 -2.17 10.90
N ARG A 54 -10.99 -1.52 12.02
CA ARG A 54 -12.28 -0.86 12.21
C ARG A 54 -12.49 0.31 11.25
N LEU A 55 -11.48 1.16 11.07
CA LEU A 55 -11.57 2.29 10.15
C LEU A 55 -11.88 1.84 8.71
N TYR A 56 -11.31 0.69 8.31
CA TYR A 56 -11.44 0.08 7.00
C TYR A 56 -12.58 -0.97 6.89
N GLY A 57 -13.43 -1.12 7.92
CA GLY A 57 -14.56 -2.07 7.90
C GLY A 57 -14.15 -3.54 7.78
N LEU A 58 -12.90 -3.87 8.12
CA LEU A 58 -12.36 -5.24 8.07
C LEU A 58 -12.86 -6.11 9.22
N ASP A 59 -13.45 -5.49 10.24
CA ASP A 59 -14.17 -6.10 11.36
C ASP A 59 -15.67 -6.31 11.06
N ASP A 60 -16.09 -6.14 9.80
CA ASP A 60 -17.48 -6.22 9.35
C ASP A 60 -18.40 -5.17 10.01
N ASN A 61 -17.83 -4.07 10.54
CA ASN A 61 -18.58 -2.94 11.07
C ASN A 61 -19.24 -2.13 9.94
N PRO A 62 -20.57 -2.03 9.89
CA PRO A 62 -21.28 -1.28 8.85
C PRO A 62 -21.09 0.24 8.94
N ALA A 63 -20.53 0.77 10.04
CA ALA A 63 -20.25 2.19 10.24
C ALA A 63 -18.80 2.59 9.90
N SER A 64 -18.05 1.74 9.18
CA SER A 64 -16.68 2.03 8.75
C SER A 64 -16.61 3.28 7.85
N LEU A 65 -15.56 4.09 8.02
CA LEU A 65 -15.36 5.30 7.21
C LEU A 65 -14.78 4.98 5.82
N ILE A 66 -14.05 3.88 5.71
CA ILE A 66 -13.43 3.43 4.46
C ILE A 66 -13.87 1.99 4.23
N ALA A 67 -14.45 1.71 3.07
CA ALA A 67 -14.75 0.34 2.66
C ALA A 67 -13.53 -0.27 1.94
N PRO A 68 -13.27 -1.58 2.11
CA PRO A 68 -12.34 -2.28 1.25
C PRO A 68 -12.80 -2.21 -0.21
N ALA A 69 -11.88 -2.46 -1.15
CA ALA A 69 -12.23 -2.52 -2.57
C ALA A 69 -13.35 -3.57 -2.80
N PRO A 70 -14.29 -3.36 -3.76
CA PRO A 70 -15.39 -4.30 -4.01
C PRO A 70 -14.95 -5.75 -4.29
N ASN A 71 -13.72 -5.93 -4.79
CA ASN A 71 -13.10 -7.21 -5.09
C ASN A 71 -12.10 -7.67 -4.01
N PHE A 72 -12.26 -7.22 -2.76
CA PHE A 72 -11.38 -7.61 -1.66
C PHE A 72 -11.42 -9.12 -1.41
N ASP A 73 -10.28 -9.79 -1.63
CA ASP A 73 -10.17 -11.24 -1.51
C ASP A 73 -9.64 -11.63 -0.13
N ARG A 74 -10.55 -12.09 0.73
CA ARG A 74 -10.23 -12.55 2.09
C ARG A 74 -9.38 -13.82 2.10
N ALA A 75 -9.51 -14.70 1.11
CA ALA A 75 -8.72 -15.92 1.03
C ALA A 75 -7.28 -15.60 0.62
N TYR A 76 -7.11 -14.71 -0.37
CA TYR A 76 -5.79 -14.16 -0.71
C TYR A 76 -5.14 -13.46 0.48
N ALA A 77 -5.90 -12.66 1.23
CA ALA A 77 -5.40 -11.94 2.39
C ALA A 77 -4.66 -12.84 3.38
N MET A 78 -5.23 -14.01 3.71
CA MET A 78 -4.62 -14.95 4.65
C MET A 78 -3.27 -15.54 4.19
N ARG A 79 -2.94 -15.41 2.90
CA ARG A 79 -1.66 -15.87 2.31
C ARG A 79 -0.58 -14.79 2.28
N THR A 80 -0.90 -13.56 2.66
CA THR A 80 0.06 -12.45 2.64
C THR A 80 1.10 -12.57 3.76
N ASP A 81 2.28 -11.97 3.55
CA ASP A 81 3.37 -11.94 4.53
C ASP A 81 3.25 -10.70 5.43
N LEU A 82 3.09 -10.91 6.74
CA LEU A 82 2.93 -9.84 7.74
C LEU A 82 4.24 -9.13 8.08
N SER A 83 5.40 -9.68 7.70
CA SER A 83 6.69 -8.99 7.88
C SER A 83 6.90 -7.85 6.87
N ARG A 84 6.16 -7.88 5.75
CA ARG A 84 6.18 -6.82 4.75
C ARG A 84 5.44 -5.58 5.26
N PRO A 85 6.11 -4.42 5.36
CA PRO A 85 5.46 -3.20 5.82
C PRO A 85 4.26 -2.82 4.97
N VAL A 86 3.23 -2.26 5.60
CA VAL A 86 2.15 -1.55 4.91
C VAL A 86 2.59 -0.12 4.58
N ILE A 87 1.89 0.57 3.67
CA ILE A 87 2.25 1.94 3.29
C ILE A 87 1.11 2.90 3.59
N LEU A 88 1.45 3.97 4.30
CA LEU A 88 0.58 5.08 4.63
C LEU A 88 0.96 6.31 3.80
N ALA A 89 -0.03 6.91 3.15
CA ALA A 89 0.08 8.26 2.61
C ALA A 89 -0.49 9.26 3.62
N LEU A 90 0.07 10.46 3.66
CA LEU A 90 -0.35 11.52 4.57
C LEU A 90 -1.07 12.64 3.80
N LEU A 91 -2.40 12.67 3.91
CA LEU A 91 -3.21 13.70 3.26
C LEU A 91 -3.07 15.02 4.03
N ALA A 92 -2.69 16.09 3.35
CA ALA A 92 -2.70 17.42 3.95
C ALA A 92 -4.14 17.83 4.31
N THR A 93 -4.30 18.37 5.50
CA THR A 93 -5.51 19.01 6.04
C THR A 93 -5.26 20.52 6.21
N ASP A 94 -6.32 21.30 6.39
CA ASP A 94 -6.23 22.75 6.51
C ASP A 94 -5.46 23.21 7.77
N ASP A 95 -5.43 22.38 8.81
CA ASP A 95 -4.66 22.60 10.04
C ASP A 95 -3.20 22.11 9.96
N GLY A 96 -2.79 21.54 8.81
CA GLY A 96 -1.47 20.97 8.59
C GLY A 96 -1.23 19.63 9.31
N ILE A 97 -2.22 19.13 10.07
CA ILE A 97 -2.18 17.83 10.76
C ILE A 97 -2.55 16.75 9.76
N GLY A 98 -1.55 16.27 9.02
CA GLY A 98 -1.77 15.30 7.97
C GLY A 98 -2.56 14.06 8.43
N ASN A 99 -3.59 13.68 7.66
CA ASN A 99 -4.44 12.53 7.95
C ASN A 99 -3.94 11.29 7.20
N PRO A 100 -3.49 10.23 7.90
CA PRO A 100 -2.92 9.07 7.24
C PRO A 100 -4.01 8.18 6.61
N ILE A 101 -3.74 7.69 5.41
CA ILE A 101 -4.54 6.68 4.71
C ILE A 101 -3.64 5.53 4.28
N LEU A 102 -4.14 4.29 4.38
CA LEU A 102 -3.51 3.07 3.90
C LEU A 102 -3.64 2.99 2.38
N ILE A 103 -2.52 3.12 1.66
CA ILE A 103 -2.49 3.03 0.19
C ILE A 103 -1.99 1.68 -0.31
N ASP A 104 -1.27 0.92 0.53
CA ASP A 104 -0.90 -0.47 0.25
C ASP A 104 -0.97 -1.32 1.52
N GLY A 105 -1.37 -2.58 1.35
CA GLY A 105 -1.36 -3.58 2.41
C GLY A 105 -2.70 -3.83 3.12
N CYS A 106 -3.84 -3.43 2.54
CA CYS A 106 -5.17 -3.70 3.12
C CYS A 106 -5.40 -5.21 3.38
N HIS A 107 -4.95 -6.08 2.47
CA HIS A 107 -4.97 -7.54 2.68
C HIS A 107 -4.09 -8.00 3.87
N ARG A 108 -2.92 -7.37 4.08
CA ARG A 108 -2.05 -7.66 5.23
C ARG A 108 -2.69 -7.18 6.54
N LEU A 109 -3.31 -6.00 6.53
CA LEU A 109 -4.08 -5.48 7.66
C LEU A 109 -5.21 -6.43 8.05
N TYR A 110 -5.97 -6.95 7.08
CA TYR A 110 -7.01 -7.94 7.34
C TYR A 110 -6.45 -9.21 7.97
N LYS A 111 -5.38 -9.77 7.42
CA LYS A 111 -4.73 -10.97 7.99
C LYS A 111 -4.28 -10.71 9.43
N ALA A 112 -3.60 -9.59 9.68
CA ALA A 112 -3.14 -9.21 11.01
C ALA A 112 -4.30 -9.09 12.01
N TYR A 113 -5.41 -8.48 11.60
CA TYR A 113 -6.63 -8.40 12.41
C TYR A 113 -7.19 -9.79 12.74
N ARG A 114 -7.31 -10.65 11.72
CA ARG A 114 -7.79 -12.04 11.89
C ARG A 114 -6.90 -12.87 12.80
N GLU A 115 -5.59 -12.65 12.76
CA GLU A 115 -4.59 -13.34 13.58
C GLU A 115 -4.34 -12.65 14.94
N ARG A 116 -5.04 -11.54 15.24
CA ARG A 116 -4.89 -10.76 16.48
C ARG A 116 -3.46 -10.27 16.72
N VAL A 117 -2.77 -9.92 15.64
CA VAL A 117 -1.49 -9.22 15.71
C VAL A 117 -1.77 -7.77 16.14
N PRO A 118 -1.14 -7.25 17.21
CA PRO A 118 -1.47 -5.94 17.75
C PRO A 118 -1.02 -4.79 16.83
N ASP A 119 0.14 -4.95 16.20
CA ASP A 119 0.78 -3.93 15.39
C ASP A 119 1.33 -4.51 14.09
N LEU A 120 1.21 -3.76 12.99
CA LEU A 120 1.93 -4.02 11.75
C LEU A 120 3.09 -3.04 11.55
N PRO A 121 4.21 -3.46 10.93
CA PRO A 121 5.19 -2.51 10.44
C PRO A 121 4.57 -1.66 9.33
N ALA A 122 4.78 -0.35 9.39
CA ALA A 122 4.26 0.59 8.40
C ALA A 122 5.34 1.59 7.98
N PHE A 123 5.35 1.93 6.69
CA PHE A 123 6.07 3.09 6.20
C PHE A 123 5.10 4.24 5.96
N GLN A 124 5.41 5.39 6.53
CA GLN A 124 4.64 6.60 6.31
C GLN A 124 5.37 7.52 5.34
N LEU A 125 4.65 7.91 4.29
CA LEU A 125 5.06 8.97 3.39
C LEU A 125 4.82 10.32 4.06
N THR A 126 5.70 11.27 3.79
CA THR A 126 5.46 12.68 4.11
C THR A 126 4.33 13.24 3.23
N ILE A 127 3.85 14.44 3.57
CA ILE A 127 2.89 15.18 2.73
C ILE A 127 3.48 15.42 1.33
N SER A 128 4.75 15.81 1.25
CA SER A 128 5.42 16.08 -0.03
C SER A 128 5.53 14.82 -0.90
N GLU A 129 5.93 13.69 -0.30
CA GLU A 129 5.96 12.40 -1.01
C GLU A 129 4.56 11.96 -1.44
N THR A 130 3.57 12.15 -0.57
CA THR A 130 2.17 11.85 -0.89
C THR A 130 1.67 12.68 -2.06
N ARG A 131 2.07 13.95 -2.19
CA ARG A 131 1.75 14.79 -3.36
C ARG A 131 2.47 14.32 -4.62
N ALA A 132 3.73 13.91 -4.50
CA ALA A 132 4.55 13.48 -5.63
C ALA A 132 4.00 12.22 -6.32
N ILE A 133 3.30 11.34 -5.58
CA ILE A 133 2.71 10.12 -6.12
C ILE A 133 1.26 10.27 -6.59
N ARG A 134 0.67 11.48 -6.54
CA ARG A 134 -0.70 11.72 -7.04
C ARG A 134 -0.70 11.72 -8.56
N ILE A 135 -1.69 11.05 -9.15
CA ILE A 135 -1.85 10.97 -10.61
C ILE A 135 -3.05 11.80 -11.09
N LEU A 136 -4.06 12.00 -10.23
CA LEU A 136 -5.28 12.78 -10.48
C LEU A 136 -5.67 13.55 -9.21
#